data_AF-A0ABD4A0R4-F1
#
_entry.id   AF-A0ABD4A0R4-F1
#
_cell.length_a   1.000
_cell.length_b   1.000
_cell.length_c   1.000
_cell.angle_alpha   90.00
_cell.angle_beta   90.00
_cell.angle_gamma   90.00
#
_symmetry.space_group_name_H-M   'P 1'
#
loop_
_entity.id
_entity.type
_entity.pdbx_description
1 polymer ?
#
loop_
_entity_poly.entity_id
_entity_poly.type
_entity_poly.pdbx_seq_one_letter_code
_entity_poly.pdbx_strand_id
1 'polypeptide(L)'
;MKNILIFPFLSISTGHHHVADALQAELESQGLAAEKIDIFSHAYSRLEKLSSVAYLKWIQYFPKTYSGIYRLLACGEFQHDKRYFMYEWLFTQQMRHILQEKQPDIAFCTHALPSYLLNRLKPEYPNLTVVNVYTDFFVNQLWGRKNIDYHFVPSTEVKKQLISEGIDQNNIYLTGIPVHRNLKWNQQIPCSTTRHIPSSSQGAVWGSVGF
;
A
#
# COMPACT_ATOMS: atom_id res chain seq x y z
N MET A 1 18.89 -13.93 14.71
CA MET A 1 18.17 -12.63 14.71
C MET A 1 17.35 -12.60 13.44
N LYS A 2 16.07 -12.21 13.49
CA LYS A 2 15.23 -12.16 12.28
C LYS A 2 15.56 -10.92 11.47
N ASN A 3 15.77 -11.05 10.17
CA ASN A 3 15.96 -9.94 9.26
C ASN A 3 14.60 -9.49 8.68
N ILE A 4 14.23 -8.23 8.91
CA ILE A 4 12.93 -7.69 8.54
C ILE A 4 13.11 -6.54 7.55
N LEU A 5 12.42 -6.61 6.42
CA LEU A 5 12.37 -5.55 5.42
C LEU A 5 10.98 -4.94 5.32
N ILE A 6 10.93 -3.62 5.08
CA ILE A 6 9.69 -2.87 4.86
C ILE A 6 9.77 -2.15 3.51
N PHE A 7 8.75 -2.32 2.67
CA PHE A 7 8.70 -1.80 1.30
C PHE A 7 7.60 -0.75 1.12
N PRO A 8 7.92 0.56 1.22
CA PRO A 8 6.97 1.66 1.07
C PRO A 8 6.85 2.23 -0.36
N PHE A 9 7.43 1.55 -1.36
CA PHE A 9 7.44 1.86 -2.80
C PHE A 9 8.31 3.02 -3.29
N LEU A 10 8.18 4.26 -2.80
CA LEU A 10 8.94 5.43 -3.32
C LEU A 10 9.27 6.40 -2.19
N SER A 11 10.50 6.92 -2.09
CA SER A 11 10.98 7.91 -1.08
C SER A 11 10.31 9.30 -1.11
N ILE A 12 8.98 9.35 -1.23
CA ILE A 12 8.13 10.54 -1.19
C ILE A 12 7.23 10.39 0.03
N SER A 13 7.25 11.40 0.91
CA SER A 13 6.40 11.44 2.11
C SER A 13 4.93 11.35 1.72
N THR A 14 4.37 10.16 1.91
CA THR A 14 2.98 9.78 1.61
C THR A 14 2.43 8.99 2.79
N GLY A 15 1.12 8.73 2.83
CA GLY A 15 0.52 7.89 3.87
C GLY A 15 1.23 6.53 4.05
N HIS A 16 1.68 5.92 2.94
CA HIS A 16 2.44 4.66 2.95
C HIS A 16 3.77 4.74 3.71
N HIS A 17 4.43 5.90 3.72
CA HIS A 17 5.67 6.14 4.46
C HIS A 17 5.42 6.27 5.94
N HIS A 18 4.40 7.04 6.34
CA HIS A 18 4.05 7.17 7.75
C HIS A 18 3.65 5.82 8.37
N VAL A 19 3.00 4.95 7.60
CA VAL A 19 2.72 3.57 8.03
C VAL A 19 4.00 2.75 8.16
N ALA A 20 4.91 2.84 7.19
CA ALA A 20 6.20 2.15 7.26
C ALA A 20 7.07 2.64 8.43
N ASP A 21 7.08 3.94 8.71
CA ASP A 21 7.76 4.56 9.85
C ASP A 21 7.16 4.08 11.17
N ALA A 22 5.82 4.06 11.27
CA ALA A 22 5.12 3.56 12.46
C ALA A 22 5.44 2.08 12.72
N LEU A 23 5.45 1.27 11.66
CA LEU A 23 5.78 -0.15 11.74
C LEU A 23 7.24 -0.37 12.16
N GLN A 24 8.17 0.38 11.57
CA GLN A 24 9.58 0.32 11.92
C GLN A 24 9.80 0.68 13.40
N ALA A 25 9.23 1.80 13.85
CA ALA A 25 9.37 2.26 15.22
C ALA A 25 8.80 1.24 16.24
N GLU A 26 7.68 0.60 15.91
CA GLU A 26 7.09 -0.43 16.77
C GLU A 26 7.97 -1.69 16.84
N LEU A 27 8.50 -2.16 15.71
CA LEU A 27 9.44 -3.29 15.68
C LEU A 27 10.72 -3.00 16.46
N GLU A 28 11.31 -1.81 16.28
CA GLU A 28 12.51 -1.38 17.00
C GLU A 28 12.27 -1.30 18.51
N SER A 29 11.08 -0.85 18.93
CA SER A 29 10.70 -0.81 20.35
C SER A 29 10.63 -2.20 21.00
N GLN A 30 10.43 -3.25 20.19
CA GLN A 30 10.42 -4.65 20.60
C GLN A 30 11.80 -5.32 20.45
N GLY A 31 12.84 -4.54 20.11
CA GLY A 31 14.20 -5.04 19.90
C GLY A 31 14.41 -5.76 18.58
N LEU A 32 13.48 -5.61 17.61
CA LEU A 32 13.59 -6.16 16.27
C LEU A 32 14.10 -5.08 15.31
N ALA A 33 15.27 -5.30 14.71
CA ALA A 33 15.78 -4.42 13.67
C ALA A 33 14.96 -4.59 12.39
N ALA A 34 14.51 -3.48 11.81
CA ALA A 34 13.81 -3.46 10.54
C ALA A 34 14.43 -2.42 9.59
N GLU A 35 14.68 -2.82 8.35
CA GLU A 35 15.24 -1.95 7.32
C GLU A 35 14.15 -1.58 6.30
N LYS A 36 13.96 -0.28 6.07
CA LYS A 36 13.09 0.19 4.99
C LYS A 36 13.89 0.20 3.69
N ILE A 37 13.38 -0.48 2.67
CA ILE A 37 13.99 -0.52 1.34
C ILE A 37 13.00 0.05 0.32
N ASP A 38 13.43 1.15 -0.31
CA ASP A 38 12.81 1.64 -1.54
C ASP A 38 13.45 0.92 -2.73
N ILE A 39 12.65 0.17 -3.47
CA ILE A 39 13.06 -0.64 -4.63
C ILE A 39 13.80 0.23 -5.65
N PHE A 40 13.40 1.48 -5.86
CA PHE A 40 14.06 2.40 -6.78
C PHE A 40 15.40 2.86 -6.23
N SER A 41 15.43 3.32 -4.98
CA SER A 41 16.67 3.79 -4.35
C SER A 41 17.74 2.68 -4.33
N HIS A 42 17.34 1.44 -4.05
CA HIS A 42 18.23 0.29 -3.98
C HIS A 42 18.66 -0.19 -5.37
N ALA A 43 17.72 -0.28 -6.32
CA ALA A 43 18.01 -0.66 -7.71
C ALA A 43 19.02 0.27 -8.38
N TYR A 44 19.04 1.54 -7.97
CA TYR A 44 19.89 2.55 -8.57
C TYR A 44 20.91 3.16 -7.62
N SER A 45 21.28 2.50 -6.52
CA SER A 45 22.24 3.03 -5.55
C SER A 45 23.61 3.41 -6.16
N ARG A 46 24.01 2.79 -7.29
CA ARG A 46 25.21 3.17 -8.07
C ARG A 46 25.00 4.30 -9.09
N LEU A 47 23.75 4.69 -9.36
CA LEU A 47 23.29 5.68 -10.36
C LEU A 47 22.28 6.68 -9.75
N GLU A 48 22.35 6.87 -8.44
CA GLU A 48 21.28 7.32 -7.53
C GLU A 48 20.59 8.62 -7.96
N LYS A 49 21.37 9.60 -8.45
CA LYS A 49 20.85 10.93 -8.79
C LYS A 49 20.27 11.02 -10.20
N LEU A 50 20.71 10.21 -11.16
CA LEU A 50 20.30 10.38 -12.56
C LEU A 50 19.03 9.58 -12.87
N SER A 51 18.94 8.36 -12.36
CA SER A 51 17.84 7.42 -12.61
C SER A 51 16.55 7.82 -11.89
N SER A 52 16.61 8.16 -10.61
CA SER A 52 15.47 8.64 -9.82
C SER A 52 14.92 9.95 -10.40
N VAL A 53 15.81 10.86 -10.79
CA VAL A 53 15.42 12.11 -11.47
C VAL A 53 14.84 11.82 -12.86
N ALA A 54 15.42 10.89 -13.64
CA ALA A 54 14.90 10.53 -14.96
C ALA A 54 13.53 9.84 -14.87
N TYR A 55 13.31 8.98 -13.88
CA TYR A 55 12.04 8.32 -13.62
C TYR A 55 10.96 9.31 -13.14
N LEU A 56 11.28 10.15 -12.14
CA LEU A 56 10.38 11.20 -11.67
C LEU A 56 10.07 12.19 -12.80
N LYS A 57 11.08 12.57 -13.59
CA LYS A 57 10.90 13.37 -14.81
C LYS A 57 10.02 12.64 -15.82
N TRP A 58 10.20 11.34 -16.04
CA TRP A 58 9.36 10.59 -16.97
C TRP A 58 7.89 10.58 -16.52
N ILE A 59 7.61 10.39 -15.23
CA ILE A 59 6.24 10.50 -14.70
C ILE A 59 5.70 11.93 -14.87
N GLN A 60 6.52 12.95 -14.60
CA GLN A 60 6.14 14.36 -14.73
C GLN A 60 5.90 14.79 -16.18
N TYR A 61 6.73 14.33 -17.12
CA TYR A 61 6.65 14.69 -18.54
C TYR A 61 5.67 13.82 -19.34
N PHE A 62 5.38 12.60 -18.87
CA PHE A 62 4.41 11.69 -19.48
C PHE A 62 3.27 11.32 -18.51
N PRO A 63 2.53 12.31 -17.96
CA PRO A 63 1.48 12.04 -16.97
C PRO A 63 0.32 11.24 -17.57
N LYS A 64 0.12 11.28 -18.89
CA LYS A 64 -0.91 10.50 -19.59
C LYS A 64 -0.57 9.01 -19.69
N THR A 65 0.71 8.64 -19.80
CA THR A 65 1.10 7.22 -19.77
C THR A 65 0.93 6.68 -18.36
N TYR A 66 1.40 7.42 -17.35
CA TYR A 66 1.16 7.09 -15.94
C TYR A 66 -0.33 7.01 -15.61
N SER A 67 -1.14 8.00 -16.01
CA SER A 67 -2.58 8.02 -15.74
C SER A 67 -3.34 6.93 -16.49
N GLY A 68 -2.94 6.61 -17.73
CA GLY A 68 -3.51 5.52 -18.51
C GLY A 68 -3.21 4.16 -17.89
N ILE A 69 -1.98 3.97 -17.42
CA ILE A 69 -1.56 2.80 -16.65
C ILE A 69 -2.37 2.76 -15.35
N TYR A 70 -2.35 3.80 -14.53
CA TYR A 70 -3.08 3.87 -13.25
C TYR A 70 -4.58 3.55 -13.42
N ARG A 71 -5.24 4.13 -14.42
CA ARG A 71 -6.67 3.88 -14.70
C ARG A 71 -6.96 2.44 -15.11
N LEU A 72 -6.06 1.80 -15.85
CA LEU A 72 -6.15 0.37 -16.19
C LEU A 72 -5.94 -0.55 -14.97
N LEU A 73 -5.15 -0.09 -13.99
CA LEU A 73 -4.75 -0.83 -12.80
C LEU A 73 -5.72 -0.67 -11.62
N ALA A 74 -6.29 0.52 -11.42
CA ALA A 74 -7.04 0.88 -10.23
C ALA A 74 -8.57 0.76 -10.40
N CYS A 75 -9.12 0.76 -11.62
CA CYS A 75 -10.56 0.95 -11.86
C CYS A 75 -11.34 -0.27 -12.40
N GLY A 76 -10.84 -1.50 -12.32
CA GLY A 76 -11.58 -2.70 -12.76
C GLY A 76 -11.98 -3.65 -11.62
N GLU A 77 -12.56 -4.81 -11.97
CA GLU A 77 -12.76 -5.95 -11.07
C GLU A 77 -11.48 -6.80 -10.87
N PHE A 78 -11.26 -7.32 -9.66
CA PHE A 78 -10.10 -8.12 -9.30
C PHE A 78 -9.98 -9.40 -10.15
N GLN A 79 -8.77 -9.68 -10.63
CA GLN A 79 -8.45 -10.87 -11.42
C GLN A 79 -7.18 -11.52 -10.87
N HIS A 80 -7.29 -12.78 -10.44
CA HIS A 80 -6.22 -13.53 -9.76
C HIS A 80 -4.90 -13.64 -10.55
N ASP A 81 -4.97 -13.70 -11.89
CA ASP A 81 -3.79 -13.93 -12.75
C ASP A 81 -3.49 -12.76 -13.72
N LYS A 82 -3.99 -11.56 -13.41
CA LYS A 82 -3.75 -10.39 -14.26
C LYS A 82 -2.26 -10.04 -14.26
N ARG A 83 -1.63 -10.13 -15.44
CA ARG A 83 -0.20 -9.89 -15.61
C ARG A 83 0.07 -8.44 -15.99
N TYR A 84 0.93 -7.79 -15.22
CA TYR A 84 1.43 -6.46 -15.54
C TYR A 84 2.83 -6.55 -16.13
N PHE A 85 2.91 -6.99 -17.39
CA PHE A 85 4.17 -7.29 -18.10
C PHE A 85 5.22 -6.17 -18.02
N MET A 86 4.80 -4.90 -18.12
CA MET A 86 5.73 -3.76 -18.01
C MET A 86 6.39 -3.66 -16.62
N TYR A 87 5.61 -3.86 -15.54
CA TYR A 87 6.15 -3.82 -14.17
C TYR A 87 7.01 -5.04 -13.87
N GLU A 88 6.60 -6.21 -14.36
CA GLU A 88 7.40 -7.43 -14.22
C GLU A 88 8.78 -7.25 -14.86
N TRP A 89 8.82 -6.75 -16.09
CA TRP A 89 10.07 -6.53 -16.81
C TRP A 89 10.95 -5.48 -16.13
N LEU A 90 10.36 -4.39 -15.61
CA LEU A 90 11.11 -3.28 -15.01
C LEU A 90 11.66 -3.55 -13.60
N PHE A 91 10.93 -4.30 -12.76
CA PHE A 91 11.21 -4.32 -11.31
C PHE A 91 11.46 -5.72 -10.72
N THR A 92 11.13 -6.79 -11.43
CA THR A 92 11.25 -8.15 -10.87
C THR A 92 12.71 -8.53 -10.60
N GLN A 93 13.63 -8.15 -11.50
CA GLN A 93 15.05 -8.48 -11.32
C GLN A 93 15.67 -7.71 -10.15
N GLN A 94 15.21 -6.49 -9.91
CA GLN A 94 15.64 -5.62 -8.83
C GLN A 94 15.14 -6.16 -7.49
N MET A 95 13.86 -6.54 -7.42
CA MET A 95 13.32 -7.21 -6.24
C MET A 95 14.07 -8.52 -5.96
N ARG A 96 14.33 -9.34 -6.99
CA ARG A 96 15.13 -10.57 -6.85
C ARG A 96 16.53 -10.28 -6.29
N HIS A 97 17.19 -9.23 -6.77
CA HIS A 97 18.51 -8.82 -6.27
C HIS A 97 18.45 -8.41 -4.79
N ILE A 98 17.47 -7.60 -4.39
CA ILE A 98 17.25 -7.22 -2.98
C ILE A 98 17.07 -8.46 -2.10
N LEU A 99 16.21 -9.40 -2.52
CA LEU A 99 15.96 -10.63 -1.76
C LEU A 99 17.20 -11.52 -1.64
N GLN A 100 18.03 -11.59 -2.68
CA GLN A 100 19.28 -12.35 -2.67
C GLN A 100 20.35 -11.71 -1.78
N GLU A 101 20.49 -10.38 -1.86
CA GLU A 101 21.50 -9.63 -1.10
C GLU A 101 21.15 -9.57 0.39
N LYS A 102 19.89 -9.25 0.71
CA LYS A 102 19.45 -9.01 2.08
C LYS A 102 19.02 -10.29 2.80
N GLN A 103 18.55 -11.31 2.07
CA GLN A 103 18.00 -12.55 2.66
C GLN A 103 17.03 -12.28 3.82
N PRO A 104 15.90 -11.58 3.59
CA PRO A 104 14.92 -11.31 4.63
C PRO A 104 14.23 -12.59 5.11
N ASP A 105 13.92 -12.63 6.40
CA ASP A 105 12.98 -13.60 6.98
C ASP A 105 11.53 -13.11 6.83
N ILE A 106 11.31 -11.79 6.93
CA ILE A 106 9.99 -11.16 6.85
C ILE A 106 10.05 -9.92 5.94
N ALA A 107 9.08 -9.78 5.04
CA ALA A 107 8.88 -8.62 4.19
C ALA A 107 7.49 -8.01 4.42
N PHE A 108 7.45 -6.76 4.86
CA PHE A 108 6.22 -5.98 4.99
C PHE A 108 6.01 -5.07 3.78
N CYS A 109 4.83 -5.14 3.17
CA CYS A 109 4.44 -4.32 2.03
C CYS A 109 3.41 -3.28 2.48
N THR A 110 3.76 -1.99 2.50
CA THR A 110 2.80 -0.90 2.75
C THR A 110 2.25 -0.29 1.46
N HIS A 111 2.62 -0.86 0.30
CA HIS A 111 2.17 -0.43 -1.02
C HIS A 111 1.91 -1.64 -1.94
N ALA A 112 0.99 -1.46 -2.90
CA ALA A 112 0.53 -2.52 -3.80
C ALA A 112 1.62 -3.08 -4.73
N LEU A 113 2.55 -2.25 -5.22
CA LEU A 113 3.58 -2.72 -6.15
C LEU A 113 4.59 -3.70 -5.53
N PRO A 114 5.24 -3.40 -4.38
CA PRO A 114 6.08 -4.40 -3.70
C PRO A 114 5.33 -5.69 -3.40
N SER A 115 4.07 -5.58 -2.98
CA SER A 115 3.18 -6.72 -2.75
C SER A 115 2.98 -7.56 -4.02
N TYR A 116 2.71 -6.92 -5.17
CA TYR A 116 2.59 -7.60 -6.46
C TYR A 116 3.86 -8.40 -6.81
N LEU A 117 5.01 -7.75 -6.74
CA LEU A 117 6.30 -8.36 -7.10
C LEU A 117 6.64 -9.53 -6.18
N LEU A 118 6.45 -9.36 -4.87
CA LEU A 118 6.69 -10.42 -3.89
C LEU A 118 5.70 -11.57 -4.02
N ASN A 119 4.43 -11.29 -4.30
CA ASN A 119 3.45 -12.33 -4.62
C ASN A 119 3.89 -13.17 -5.84
N ARG A 120 4.57 -12.58 -6.82
CA ARG A 120 5.09 -13.32 -7.99
C ARG A 120 6.36 -14.10 -7.68
N LEU A 121 7.26 -13.53 -6.90
CA LEU A 121 8.56 -14.12 -6.58
C LEU A 121 8.48 -15.14 -5.43
N LYS A 122 7.49 -15.07 -4.54
CA LYS A 122 7.33 -15.94 -3.36
C LYS A 122 7.54 -17.43 -3.64
N PRO A 123 7.07 -18.03 -4.74
CA PRO A 123 7.33 -19.45 -5.03
C PRO A 123 8.82 -19.81 -5.10
N GLU A 124 9.69 -18.86 -5.45
CA GLU A 124 11.14 -19.02 -5.46
C GLU A 124 11.78 -18.80 -4.08
N TYR A 125 11.04 -18.20 -3.14
CA TYR A 125 11.46 -17.86 -1.77
C TYR A 125 10.48 -18.41 -0.73
N PRO A 126 10.37 -19.75 -0.58
CA PRO A 126 9.36 -20.37 0.29
C PRO A 126 9.50 -19.98 1.76
N ASN A 127 10.71 -19.70 2.24
CA ASN A 127 10.99 -19.37 3.64
C ASN A 127 10.72 -17.90 4.00
N LEU A 128 10.57 -17.01 3.02
CA LEU A 128 10.32 -15.58 3.26
C LEU A 128 8.86 -15.36 3.66
N THR A 129 8.57 -14.87 4.86
CA THR A 129 7.19 -14.47 5.18
C THR A 129 6.85 -13.11 4.56
N VAL A 130 5.77 -12.99 3.81
CA VAL A 130 5.32 -11.73 3.20
C VAL A 130 4.01 -11.28 3.83
N VAL A 131 3.98 -10.03 4.28
CA VAL A 131 2.83 -9.42 4.95
C VAL A 131 2.39 -8.17 4.21
N ASN A 132 1.12 -8.12 3.83
CA ASN A 132 0.51 -6.90 3.32
C ASN A 132 -0.02 -6.04 4.47
N VAL A 133 0.36 -4.78 4.49
CA VAL A 133 -0.17 -3.76 5.40
C VAL A 133 -0.96 -2.76 4.58
N TYR A 134 -2.28 -2.91 4.58
CA TYR A 134 -3.17 -2.08 3.78
C TYR A 134 -3.32 -0.70 4.41
N THR A 135 -2.99 0.33 3.64
CA THR A 135 -2.98 1.74 4.08
C THR A 135 -4.17 2.53 3.57
N ASP A 136 -4.93 1.95 2.64
CA ASP A 136 -6.10 2.57 2.00
C ASP A 136 -7.36 1.77 2.31
N PHE A 137 -8.51 2.45 2.37
CA PHE A 137 -9.81 1.78 2.50
C PHE A 137 -10.27 1.09 1.22
N PHE A 138 -9.57 1.31 0.10
CA PHE A 138 -9.81 0.64 -1.17
C PHE A 138 -8.62 -0.25 -1.53
N VAL A 139 -8.81 -1.57 -1.49
CA VAL A 139 -7.80 -2.51 -1.95
C VAL A 139 -7.91 -2.66 -3.46
N ASN A 140 -7.03 -1.95 -4.19
CA ASN A 140 -6.93 -2.09 -5.64
C ASN A 140 -6.41 -3.49 -6.04
N GLN A 141 -6.57 -3.83 -7.33
CA GLN A 141 -6.20 -5.15 -7.85
C GLN A 141 -4.69 -5.43 -7.88
N LEU A 142 -3.87 -4.37 -7.78
CA LEU A 142 -2.43 -4.52 -7.91
C LEU A 142 -1.86 -5.25 -6.69
N TRP A 143 -2.53 -5.21 -5.54
CA TRP A 143 -2.10 -5.95 -4.36
C TRP A 143 -1.99 -7.45 -4.65
N GLY A 144 -0.82 -8.01 -4.35
CA GLY A 144 -0.62 -9.45 -4.32
C GLY A 144 -1.49 -10.08 -3.24
N ARG A 145 -1.99 -11.29 -3.48
CA ARG A 145 -2.89 -11.99 -2.53
C ARG A 145 -2.66 -13.49 -2.48
N LYS A 146 -2.43 -14.13 -3.62
CA LYS A 146 -2.30 -15.59 -3.76
C LYS A 146 -1.16 -16.19 -2.94
N ASN A 147 0.01 -15.56 -2.96
CA ASN A 147 1.22 -16.06 -2.32
C ASN A 147 1.66 -15.13 -1.16
N ILE A 148 0.70 -14.44 -0.54
CA ILE A 148 0.94 -13.58 0.63
C ILE A 148 0.52 -14.36 1.88
N ASP A 149 1.36 -14.35 2.91
CA ASP A 149 1.13 -15.14 4.11
C ASP A 149 0.13 -14.46 5.04
N TYR A 150 0.23 -13.13 5.21
CA TYR A 150 -0.62 -12.38 6.14
C TYR A 150 -1.10 -11.04 5.59
N HIS A 151 -2.29 -10.62 6.04
CA HIS A 151 -2.99 -9.43 5.60
C HIS A 151 -3.43 -8.59 6.80
N PHE A 152 -2.84 -7.41 6.97
CA PHE A 152 -3.17 -6.44 8.01
C PHE A 152 -4.09 -5.37 7.44
N VAL A 153 -5.37 -5.43 7.80
CA VAL A 153 -6.43 -4.65 7.16
C VAL A 153 -6.92 -3.49 8.05
N PRO A 154 -7.34 -2.37 7.44
CA PRO A 154 -7.73 -1.18 8.19
C PRO A 154 -9.15 -1.26 8.75
N SER A 155 -10.03 -2.07 8.15
CA SER A 155 -11.45 -2.11 8.50
C SER A 155 -12.09 -3.47 8.24
N THR A 156 -13.27 -3.67 8.82
CA THR A 156 -14.06 -4.90 8.65
C THR A 156 -14.55 -5.10 7.23
N GLU A 157 -14.76 -4.01 6.49
CA GLU A 157 -15.20 -4.03 5.09
C GLU A 157 -14.12 -4.62 4.20
N VAL A 158 -12.86 -4.17 4.38
CA VAL A 158 -11.71 -4.72 3.67
C VAL A 158 -11.50 -6.19 4.04
N LYS A 159 -11.67 -6.57 5.33
CA LYS A 159 -11.61 -7.97 5.75
C LYS A 159 -12.64 -8.83 5.00
N LYS A 160 -13.89 -8.39 4.95
CA LYS A 160 -14.97 -9.11 4.23
C LYS A 160 -14.68 -9.19 2.73
N GLN A 161 -14.15 -8.14 2.14
CA GLN A 161 -13.74 -8.13 0.74
C GLN A 161 -12.69 -9.23 0.48
N LEU A 162 -11.58 -9.27 1.24
CA LEU A 162 -10.53 -10.27 1.04
C LEU A 162 -11.03 -11.71 1.24
N ILE A 163 -11.92 -11.93 2.22
CA ILE A 163 -12.56 -13.24 2.42
C ILE A 163 -13.40 -13.63 1.20
N SER A 164 -14.20 -12.71 0.66
CA SER A 164 -15.02 -12.97 -0.53
C SER A 164 -14.19 -13.25 -1.78
N GLU A 165 -12.94 -12.78 -1.82
CA GLU A 165 -11.98 -13.00 -2.90
C GLU A 165 -11.15 -14.29 -2.71
N GLY A 166 -11.43 -15.06 -1.65
CA GLY A 166 -10.88 -16.39 -1.41
C GLY A 166 -9.68 -16.46 -0.47
N ILE A 167 -9.38 -15.39 0.27
CA ILE A 167 -8.29 -15.39 1.27
C ILE A 167 -8.79 -15.98 2.58
N ASP A 168 -8.02 -16.91 3.16
CA ASP A 168 -8.35 -17.53 4.45
C ASP A 168 -8.44 -16.44 5.53
N GLN A 169 -9.56 -16.43 6.25
CA GLN A 169 -9.82 -15.52 7.36
C GLN A 169 -8.73 -15.58 8.44
N ASN A 170 -8.10 -16.74 8.65
CA ASN A 170 -7.01 -16.94 9.63
C ASN A 170 -5.74 -16.17 9.26
N ASN A 171 -5.60 -15.78 7.99
CA ASN A 171 -4.48 -15.00 7.49
C ASN A 171 -4.78 -13.48 7.50
N ILE A 172 -5.98 -13.06 7.93
CA ILE A 172 -6.43 -11.67 7.90
C ILE A 172 -6.64 -11.10 9.32
N TYR A 173 -5.79 -10.14 9.67
CA TYR A 173 -5.78 -9.46 10.96
C TYR A 173 -6.32 -8.04 10.82
N LEU A 174 -7.33 -7.71 11.64
CA LEU A 174 -7.88 -6.35 11.70
C LEU A 174 -7.01 -5.51 12.62
N THR A 175 -6.08 -4.76 12.04
CA THR A 175 -5.08 -3.96 12.77
C THR A 175 -5.40 -2.47 12.79
N GLY A 176 -6.28 -2.01 11.89
CA GLY A 176 -6.33 -0.59 11.57
C GLY A 176 -5.14 -0.17 10.70
N ILE A 177 -5.08 1.12 10.34
CA ILE A 177 -3.91 1.71 9.68
C ILE A 177 -2.88 2.05 10.76
N PRO A 178 -1.66 1.49 10.72
CA PRO A 178 -0.63 1.82 11.71
C PRO A 178 -0.30 3.31 11.69
N VAL A 179 -0.31 3.95 12.85
CA VAL A 179 0.05 5.36 13.02
C VAL A 179 1.20 5.49 14.02
N HIS A 180 2.10 6.43 13.77
CA HIS A 180 3.25 6.63 14.64
C HIS A 180 2.78 7.05 16.04
N ARG A 181 3.41 6.55 17.11
CA ARG A 181 3.00 6.82 18.50
C ARG A 181 3.01 8.31 18.88
N ASN A 182 3.82 9.10 18.17
CA ASN A 182 3.91 10.55 18.33
C ASN A 182 2.80 11.33 17.60
N LEU A 183 1.92 10.65 16.85
CA LEU A 183 0.79 11.29 16.18
C LEU A 183 -0.21 11.74 17.24
N LYS A 184 -0.17 13.03 17.58
CA LYS A 184 -1.12 13.64 18.50
C LYS A 184 -2.42 13.90 17.76
N TRP A 185 -3.50 13.24 18.17
CA TRP A 185 -4.82 13.62 17.73
C TRP A 185 -5.17 14.96 18.37
N ASN A 186 -5.18 16.04 17.59
CA ASN A 186 -5.81 17.28 18.05
C ASN A 186 -7.33 17.01 18.13
N GLN A 187 -7.79 16.59 19.29
CA GLN A 187 -9.21 16.53 19.63
C GLN A 187 -9.73 17.96 19.78
N GLN A 188 -9.90 18.67 18.66
CA GLN A 188 -10.61 19.94 18.56
C GLN A 188 -10.72 20.34 17.08
N ILE A 189 -11.54 19.61 16.34
CA ILE A 189 -12.34 20.28 15.31
C ILE A 189 -13.67 20.52 16.01
N PRO A 190 -13.97 21.75 16.48
CA PRO A 190 -15.33 22.05 16.89
C PRO A 190 -16.21 21.73 15.70
N CYS A 191 -17.19 20.85 15.89
CA CYS A 191 -18.27 20.74 14.94
C CYS A 191 -18.97 22.10 14.96
N SER A 192 -18.61 23.00 14.04
CA SER A 192 -19.37 24.23 13.81
C SER A 192 -20.66 23.84 13.10
N THR A 193 -21.56 23.25 13.87
CA THR A 193 -22.98 23.29 13.55
C THR A 193 -23.37 24.77 13.59
N THR A 194 -23.48 25.39 12.42
CA THR A 194 -24.58 26.25 11.97
C THR A 194 -24.12 26.93 10.67
N ARG A 195 -24.36 26.30 9.52
CA ARG A 195 -24.49 27.06 8.27
C ARG A 195 -25.82 27.80 8.39
N HIS A 196 -25.77 29.10 8.65
CA HIS A 196 -26.88 29.99 8.36
C HIS A 196 -27.20 29.86 6.87
N ILE A 197 -28.29 29.17 6.54
CA ILE A 197 -28.95 29.28 5.24
C ILE A 197 -29.66 30.63 5.26
N PRO A 198 -29.38 31.56 4.32
CA PRO A 198 -30.15 32.79 4.22
C PRO A 198 -31.60 32.43 3.86
N SER A 199 -32.53 32.95 4.66
CA SER A 199 -33.97 32.81 4.42
C SER A 199 -34.44 33.77 3.32
N SER A 200 -34.46 33.28 2.08
CA SER A 200 -35.31 33.76 0.98
C SER A 200 -35.05 32.80 -0.20
N SER A 201 -36.01 32.14 -0.84
CA SER A 201 -37.41 32.40 -1.09
C SER A 201 -38.05 31.09 -1.57
N GLN A 202 -39.25 30.81 -1.06
CA GLN A 202 -40.37 30.07 -1.66
C GLN A 202 -40.11 29.08 -2.81
N GLY A 203 -40.53 27.83 -2.58
CA GLY A 203 -41.25 27.04 -3.57
C GLY A 203 -40.52 25.81 -4.14
N ALA A 204 -40.75 24.64 -3.54
CA ALA A 204 -41.10 23.41 -4.26
C ALA A 204 -41.39 22.28 -3.26
N VAL A 205 -42.67 21.91 -3.23
CA VAL A 205 -43.26 20.73 -2.61
C VAL A 205 -42.73 19.46 -3.28
N TRP A 206 -42.19 18.50 -2.52
CA TRP A 206 -42.29 17.04 -2.71
C TRP A 206 -41.90 16.45 -1.34
N GLY A 207 -42.78 15.76 -0.59
CA GLY A 207 -43.50 14.56 -0.99
C GLY A 207 -42.89 13.40 -0.21
N SER A 208 -43.54 13.04 0.89
CA SER A 208 -43.22 11.93 1.79
C SER A 208 -43.43 10.55 1.14
N VAL A 209 -42.99 9.51 1.87
CA VAL A 209 -43.26 8.05 1.73
C VAL A 209 -42.22 7.31 0.87
N GLY A 210 -41.62 6.18 1.28
CA GLY A 210 -41.77 5.32 2.45
C GLY A 210 -41.16 3.93 2.15
N PHE A 211 -40.77 3.23 3.23
CA PHE A 211 -40.23 1.85 3.32
C PHE A 211 -38.85 1.56 2.72
#